data_AF-A0A3E2NFQ9-F1
#
_entry.id   AF-A0A3E2NFQ9-F1
#
_cell.length_a   1.000
_cell.length_b   1.000
_cell.length_c   1.000
_cell.angle_alpha   90.00
_cell.angle_beta   90.00
_cell.angle_gamma   90.00
#
_symmetry.space_group_name_H-M   'P 1'
#
loop_
_entity.id
_entity.type
_entity.pdbx_description
1 polymer ?
#
loop_
_entity_poly.entity_id
_entity_poly.type
_entity_poly.pdbx_seq_one_letter_code
_entity_poly.pdbx_strand_id
1 'polypeptide(L)' 'MAKYNGIDLWALHQHGRLEYAETVHHIVPTSDDENLFFIFSNLIPVSRASHDEIHMLYKTDKQATQKILMAILSQEGIG' A
#
# COMPACT_ATOMS: atom_id res chain seq x y z
N MET A 1 -11.39 -14.22 -8.64
CA MET A 1 -11.66 -12.89 -8.06
C MET A 1 -10.33 -12.19 -7.85
N ALA A 2 -10.14 -10.95 -8.30
CA ALA A 2 -8.96 -10.18 -7.94
C ALA A 2 -9.04 -9.81 -6.44
N LYS A 3 -7.98 -10.07 -5.66
CA LYS A 3 -7.97 -10.06 -4.18
C LYS A 3 -8.53 -8.78 -3.54
N TYR A 4 -8.46 -7.65 -4.24
CA TYR A 4 -8.89 -6.34 -3.76
C TYR A 4 -9.92 -5.65 -4.65
N ASN A 5 -10.49 -6.37 -5.63
CA ASN A 5 -11.44 -5.83 -6.61
C ASN A 5 -10.99 -4.55 -7.34
N GLY A 6 -9.69 -4.29 -7.40
CA GLY A 6 -9.14 -3.06 -7.98
C GLY A 6 -9.45 -1.81 -7.15
N ILE A 7 -9.58 -1.93 -5.83
CA ILE A 7 -9.82 -0.81 -4.92
C ILE A 7 -8.49 -0.28 -4.38
N ASP A 8 -8.38 1.03 -4.29
CA ASP A 8 -7.32 1.71 -3.55
C ASP A 8 -7.56 1.54 -2.04
N LEU A 9 -6.73 0.71 -1.40
CA LEU A 9 -6.88 0.43 0.04
C LEU A 9 -6.42 1.59 0.92
N TRP A 10 -5.49 2.43 0.44
CA TRP A 10 -5.06 3.60 1.18
C TRP A 10 -6.19 4.63 1.24
N ALA A 11 -6.79 4.95 0.11
CA ALA A 11 -7.92 5.89 0.03
C ALA A 11 -9.12 5.40 0.86
N LEU A 12 -9.38 4.09 0.84
CA LEU A 12 -10.47 3.49 1.61
C LEU A 12 -10.24 3.63 3.12
N HIS A 13 -9.06 3.27 3.63
CA HIS A 13 -8.79 3.22 5.07
C HIS A 13 -8.47 4.60 5.67
N GLN A 14 -7.73 5.44 4.95
CA GLN A 14 -7.27 6.73 5.49
C GLN A 14 -8.29 7.85 5.27
N HIS A 15 -9.02 7.80 4.15
CA HIS A 15 -9.90 8.89 3.73
C HIS A 15 -11.37 8.48 3.65
N GLY A 16 -11.69 7.19 3.79
CA GLY A 16 -13.06 6.68 3.64
C GLY A 16 -13.58 6.76 2.21
N ARG A 17 -12.68 6.83 1.21
CA ARG A 17 -13.05 7.01 -0.21
C ARG A 17 -12.88 5.72 -0.99
N LEU A 18 -13.87 5.40 -1.81
CA LEU A 18 -13.80 4.27 -2.73
C LEU A 18 -13.22 4.74 -4.08
N GLU A 19 -11.94 4.42 -4.31
CA GLU A 19 -11.22 4.78 -5.52
C GLU A 19 -10.69 3.53 -6.23
N TYR A 20 -10.46 3.63 -7.53
CA TYR A 20 -9.87 2.54 -8.30
C TYR A 20 -8.35 2.51 -8.12
N ALA A 21 -7.80 1.35 -7.86
CA ALA A 21 -6.35 1.13 -7.84
C ALA A 21 -5.82 1.07 -9.27
N GLU A 22 -4.84 1.92 -9.55
CA GLU A 22 -4.19 2.03 -10.86
C GLU A 22 -2.82 1.36 -10.87
N THR A 23 -2.23 1.18 -9.69
CA THR A 23 -0.90 0.60 -9.51
C THR A 23 -0.80 -0.16 -8.19
N VAL A 24 0.32 -0.85 -8.01
CA VAL A 24 0.72 -1.45 -6.73
C VAL A 24 1.89 -0.66 -6.16
N HIS A 25 1.85 -0.41 -4.86
CA HIS A 25 2.96 0.17 -4.11
C HIS A 25 3.71 -0.90 -3.31
N HIS A 26 5.04 -0.82 -3.30
CA HIS A 26 5.89 -1.67 -2.47
C HIS A 26 6.06 -1.03 -1.09
N ILE A 27 5.56 -1.66 -0.03
CA ILE A 27 5.64 -1.12 1.33
C ILE A 27 7.10 -1.00 1.77
N VAL A 28 7.89 -2.05 1.60
CA VAL A 28 9.35 -1.99 1.62
C VAL A 28 9.81 -1.78 0.18
N PRO A 29 10.40 -0.61 -0.14
CA PRO A 29 10.86 -0.33 -1.50
C PRO A 29 11.92 -1.33 -1.95
N THR A 30 11.94 -1.64 -3.25
CA THR A 30 12.94 -2.54 -3.85
C THR A 30 14.38 -2.07 -3.63
N SER A 31 14.60 -0.76 -3.48
CA SER A 31 15.91 -0.20 -3.14
C SER A 31 16.43 -0.62 -1.77
N ASP A 32 15.52 -1.00 -0.86
CA ASP A 32 15.85 -1.40 0.51
C ASP A 32 16.01 -2.92 0.61
N ASP A 33 15.13 -3.69 -0.05
CA ASP A 33 15.19 -5.15 -0.10
C ASP A 33 14.52 -5.69 -1.37
N GLU A 34 15.34 -6.17 -2.31
CA GLU A 34 14.88 -6.74 -3.57
C GLU A 34 14.14 -8.08 -3.40
N ASN A 35 14.41 -8.82 -2.30
CA ASN A 35 13.77 -10.11 -2.06
C ASN A 35 12.27 -9.97 -1.79
N LEU A 36 11.82 -8.77 -1.42
CA LEU A 36 10.43 -8.47 -1.12
C LEU A 36 9.61 -8.04 -2.34
N PHE A 37 10.21 -7.98 -3.53
CA PHE A 37 9.56 -7.46 -4.74
C PHE A 37 8.28 -8.20 -5.11
N PHE A 38 8.28 -9.54 -5.07
CA PHE A 38 7.12 -10.37 -5.42
C PHE A 38 6.30 -10.83 -4.21
N ILE A 39 6.61 -10.33 -3.01
CA ILE A 39 5.97 -10.78 -1.78
C ILE A 39 4.63 -10.04 -1.62
N PHE A 40 3.52 -10.77 -1.70
CA PHE A 40 2.17 -10.17 -1.63
C PHE A 40 1.91 -9.37 -0.36
N SER A 41 2.49 -9.76 0.79
CA SER A 41 2.38 -8.98 2.04
C SER A 41 3.21 -7.68 2.03
N ASN A 42 4.01 -7.46 0.98
CA ASN A 42 4.75 -6.22 0.74
C ASN A 42 4.10 -5.34 -0.34
N LEU A 43 2.96 -5.75 -0.90
CA LEU A 43 2.32 -5.12 -2.04
C LEU A 43 0.91 -4.63 -1.66
N ILE A 44 0.64 -3.35 -1.93
CA ILE A 44 -0.67 -2.75 -1.66
C ILE A 44 -1.21 -2.05 -2.93
N PRO A 45 -2.44 -2.38 -3.38
CA PRO A 45 -3.05 -1.69 -4.53
C PRO A 45 -3.53 -0.30 -4.13
N VAL A 46 -3.16 0.69 -4.94
CA VAL A 46 -3.46 2.11 -4.71
C VAL A 46 -3.70 2.85 -6.02
N SER A 47 -4.41 3.97 -5.99
CA SER A 47 -4.46 4.92 -7.08
C SER A 47 -3.10 5.61 -7.26
N ARG A 48 -2.91 6.32 -8.39
CA ARG A 48 -1.70 7.12 -8.57
C ARG A 48 -1.57 8.23 -7.52
N ALA A 49 -2.68 8.85 -7.14
CA ALA A 49 -2.70 9.91 -6.14
C ALA A 49 -2.22 9.40 -4.77
N SER A 50 -2.78 8.27 -4.31
CA SER A 50 -2.38 7.64 -3.06
C SER A 50 -0.93 7.15 -3.10
N HIS A 51 -0.47 6.61 -4.23
CA HIS A 51 0.94 6.23 -4.41
C HIS A 51 1.88 7.41 -4.16
N ASP A 52 1.58 8.57 -4.75
CA ASP A 52 2.39 9.78 -4.61
C ASP A 52 2.29 10.36 -3.18
N GLU A 53 1.12 10.28 -2.53
CA GLU A 53 0.92 10.64 -1.11
C GLU A 53 1.82 9.79 -0.20
N ILE A 54 1.82 8.46 -0.37
CA ILE A 54 2.62 7.53 0.43
C ILE A 54 4.13 7.84 0.28
N HIS A 55 4.61 8.12 -0.94
CA HIS A 55 6.00 8.52 -1.16
C HIS A 55 6.35 9.83 -0.46
N MET A 56 5.42 10.78 -0.40
CA MET A 56 5.63 12.01 0.36
C MET A 56 5.70 11.74 1.87
N LEU A 57 4.86 10.85 2.39
CA LEU A 57 4.91 10.43 3.80
C LEU A 57 6.20 9.68 4.14
N TYR A 58 6.76 8.89 3.21
CA TYR A 58 8.05 8.21 3.42
C TYR A 58 9.22 9.18 3.62
N LYS A 59 9.14 10.41 3.10
CA LYS A 59 10.16 11.43 3.34
C LYS A 59 10.09 12.00 4.75
N THR A 60 8.94 11.91 5.41
CA THR A 60 8.71 12.44 6.75
C THR A 60 8.87 11.35 7.80
N ASP A 61 8.12 10.25 7.68
CA ASP A 61 8.19 9.11 8.59
C ASP A 61 7.85 7.81 7.84
N LYS A 62 8.88 7.22 7.22
CA LYS A 62 8.77 5.96 6.48
C LYS A 62 8.29 4.82 7.36
N GLN A 63 8.86 4.67 8.56
CA GLN A 63 8.55 3.51 9.42
C GLN A 63 7.11 3.55 9.93
N ALA A 64 6.60 4.72 10.33
CA ALA A 64 5.21 4.85 10.74
C ALA A 64 4.26 4.58 9.56
N THR A 65 4.57 5.12 8.39
CA THR A 65 3.74 4.91 7.18
C THR A 65 3.71 3.44 6.78
N GLN A 66 4.86 2.74 6.80
CA GLN A 66 4.93 1.30 6.53
C GLN A 66 4.10 0.48 7.51
N LYS A 67 4.11 0.82 8.80
CA LYS A 67 3.27 0.15 9.82
C LYS A 67 1.79 0.29 9.52
N ILE A 68 1.35 1.47 9.06
CA ILE A 68 -0.05 1.70 8.67
C ILE A 68 -0.40 0.82 7.46
N LEU A 69 0.43 0.81 6.42
CA LEU A 69 0.18 0.00 5.22
C LEU A 69 0.11 -1.50 5.54
N MET A 70 1.01 -2.00 6.40
CA MET A 70 0.98 -3.39 6.86
C MET A 70 -0.30 -3.69 7.65
N ALA A 71 -0.72 -2.77 8.54
CA ALA A 71 -1.95 -2.94 9.30
C ALA A 71 -3.21 -2.97 8.40
N ILE A 72 -3.22 -2.21 7.29
CA ILE A 72 -4.29 -2.27 6.28
C ILE A 72 -4.32 -3.67 5.65
N LEU A 73 -3.17 -4.20 5.20
CA LEU A 73 -3.10 -5.53 4.59
C LEU A 73 -3.56 -6.65 5.54
N SER A 74 -3.22 -6.55 6.83
CA SER A 74 -3.66 -7.53 7.83
C SER A 74 -5.17 -7.48 8.09
N GLN A 75 -5.79 -6.30 8.07
CA GLN A 75 -7.24 -6.15 8.23
C GLN A 75 -8.02 -6.72 7.04
N GLU A 76 -7.46 -6.62 5.83
CA GLU A 76 -8.04 -7.21 4.61
C GLU A 76 -7.78 -8.72 4.46
N GLY A 77 -7.27 -9.38 5.51
CA GLY A 77 -7.10 -10.84 5.55
C GLY A 77 -5.81 -11.37 4.92
N ILE A 78 -4.74 -10.57 4.92
CA ILE A 78 -3.37 -11.08 4.66
C ILE A 78 -2.60 -11.15 5.98
N GLY A 79 -2.61 -12.34 6.57
CA GLY A 79 -1.65 -12.79 7.59
C GLY A 79 -0.80 -13.92 7.05
#